data_AF-A0A7M2BZ53-F1
#
_entry.id   AF-A0A7M2BZ53-F1
#
_cell.length_a   1.000
_cell.length_b   1.000
_cell.length_c   1.000
_cell.angle_alpha   90.00
_cell.angle_beta   90.00
_cell.angle_gamma   90.00
#
_symmetry.space_group_name_H-M   'P 1'
#
loop_
_entity.id
_entity.type
_entity.pdbx_description
1 polymer ?
#
loop_
_entity_poly.entity_id
_entity_poly.type
_entity_poly.pdbx_seq_one_letter_code
_entity_poly.pdbx_strand_id
1 'polypeptide(L)' 'MNRAKCLVDGQEWAAEEFSRQDLQWQKPRRKSFVCLACNAPAVYRAGAQRRPSFAAQHTADCALKAVAGWSAFKFLQ' A
#
# COMPACT_ATOMS: atom_id res chain seq x y z
N MET A 1 2.41 -5.73 9.54
CA MET A 1 1.80 -6.23 8.28
C MET A 1 1.50 -5.03 7.38
N ASN A 2 2.01 -5.00 6.15
CA ASN A 2 1.82 -3.87 5.21
C ASN A 2 0.68 -4.19 4.24
N ARG A 3 -0.57 -3.90 4.66
CA ARG A 3 -1.79 -4.16 3.89
C ARG A 3 -2.46 -2.85 3.47
N ALA A 4 -3.11 -2.86 2.31
CA ALA A 4 -3.96 -1.77 1.84
C ALA A 4 -5.24 -2.34 1.23
N LYS A 5 -6.34 -1.58 1.32
CA LYS A 5 -7.61 -1.98 0.69
C LYS A 5 -7.62 -1.50 -0.75
N CYS A 6 -7.84 -2.41 -1.69
CA CYS A 6 -8.05 -2.05 -3.09
C CYS A 6 -9.50 -1.58 -3.28
N LEU A 7 -9.67 -0.46 -3.97
CA LEU A 7 -10.97 0.11 -4.28
C LEU A 7 -11.68 -0.59 -5.45
N VAL A 8 -10.93 -1.36 -6.25
CA VAL A 8 -11.49 -2.03 -7.44
C VAL A 8 -12.25 -3.30 -7.06
N ASP A 9 -11.68 -4.11 -6.18
CA ASP A 9 -12.27 -5.38 -5.73
C ASP A 9 -12.78 -5.32 -4.28
N GLY A 10 -12.50 -4.23 -3.56
CA GLY A 10 -12.86 -4.07 -2.15
C GLY A 10 -12.02 -4.89 -1.17
N GLN A 11 -11.03 -5.64 -1.66
CA GLN A 11 -10.25 -6.59 -0.89
C GLN A 11 -8.99 -5.96 -0.29
N GLU A 12 -8.56 -6.49 0.85
CA GLU A 12 -7.30 -6.14 1.49
C GLU A 12 -6.15 -6.98 0.96
N TRP A 13 -5.15 -6.32 0.42
CA TRP A 13 -3.98 -6.96 -0.15
C TRP A 13 -2.75 -6.67 0.71
N ALA A 14 -1.92 -7.68 0.97
CA ALA A 14 -0.53 -7.45 1.32
C ALA A 14 0.28 -7.13 0.05
N ALA A 15 1.34 -6.32 0.17
CA ALA A 15 2.10 -5.90 -1.00
C ALA A 15 2.77 -7.08 -1.73
N GLU A 16 3.20 -8.10 -0.98
CA GLU A 16 3.77 -9.33 -1.53
C GLU A 16 2.71 -10.17 -2.25
N GLU A 17 1.49 -10.27 -1.73
CA GLU A 17 0.38 -10.98 -2.37
C GLU A 17 -0.02 -10.30 -3.68
N PHE A 18 -0.09 -8.96 -3.67
CA PHE A 18 -0.37 -8.17 -4.86
C PHE A 18 0.74 -8.31 -5.92
N SER A 19 2.00 -8.42 -5.48
CA SER A 19 3.16 -8.58 -6.39
C SER A 19 3.15 -9.87 -7.20
N ARG A 20 2.50 -10.92 -6.67
CA ARG A 20 2.40 -12.24 -7.30
C ARG A 20 1.33 -12.30 -8.39
N GLN A 21 0.48 -11.29 -8.49
CA GLN A 21 -0.55 -11.20 -9.53
C GLN A 21 0.05 -10.87 -10.89
N ASP A 22 -0.69 -11.10 -11.96
CA ASP A 22 -0.24 -10.75 -13.31
C ASP A 22 -0.04 -9.23 -13.49
N LEU A 23 0.95 -8.82 -14.29
CA LEU A 23 1.27 -7.40 -14.50
C LEU A 23 0.15 -6.62 -15.20
N GLN A 24 -0.60 -7.25 -16.11
CA GLN A 24 -1.76 -6.61 -16.75
C GLN A 24 -2.90 -6.42 -15.74
N TRP A 25 -3.07 -7.36 -14.81
CA TRP A 25 -4.04 -7.23 -13.72
C TRP A 25 -3.62 -6.17 -12.70
N GLN A 26 -2.33 -6.12 -12.35
CA GLN A 26 -1.77 -5.17 -11.39
C GLN A 26 -1.87 -3.73 -11.90
N LYS A 27 -1.46 -3.46 -13.16
CA LYS A 27 -1.31 -2.11 -13.73
C LYS A 27 -2.48 -1.15 -13.41
N PRO A 28 -3.75 -1.48 -13.72
CA PRO A 28 -4.87 -0.58 -13.44
C PRO A 28 -5.16 -0.43 -11.93
N ARG A 29 -4.73 -1.38 -11.09
CA ARG A 29 -5.00 -1.40 -9.65
C ARG A 29 -3.92 -0.71 -8.82
N ARG A 30 -2.72 -0.48 -9.38
CA ARG A 30 -1.56 0.08 -8.65
C ARG A 30 -1.81 1.41 -7.94
N LYS A 31 -2.77 2.21 -8.40
CA LYS A 31 -3.14 3.50 -7.79
C LYS A 31 -4.53 3.50 -7.14
N SER A 32 -5.17 2.35 -7.09
CA SER A 32 -6.55 2.18 -6.62
C SER A 32 -6.55 1.55 -5.24
N PHE A 33 -5.71 2.05 -4.34
CA PHE A 33 -5.60 1.58 -2.97
C PHE A 33 -5.91 2.70 -1.99
N VAL A 34 -6.34 2.31 -0.79
CA VAL A 34 -6.49 3.21 0.36
C VAL A 34 -5.88 2.58 1.61
N CYS A 35 -5.43 3.46 2.50
CA CYS A 35 -5.03 3.10 3.85
C CYS A 35 -6.21 2.51 4.63
N LEU A 36 -5.99 1.41 5.34
CA LEU A 36 -7.03 0.77 6.18
C LEU A 36 -7.47 1.64 7.36
N ALA A 37 -6.59 2.49 7.89
CA ALA A 37 -6.86 3.28 9.10
C ALA A 37 -7.50 4.64 8.81
N CYS A 38 -7.09 5.32 7.72
CA CYS A 38 -7.52 6.68 7.44
C CYS A 38 -8.14 6.87 6.06
N ASN A 39 -8.36 5.79 5.30
CA ASN A 39 -8.87 5.80 3.94
C ASN A 39 -8.11 6.71 2.95
N ALA A 40 -6.92 7.18 3.33
CA ALA A 40 -6.14 8.05 2.48
C ALA A 40 -5.65 7.29 1.24
N PRO A 41 -5.56 7.96 0.07
CA PRO A 41 -5.06 7.34 -1.15
C PRO A 41 -3.69 6.69 -0.96
N ALA A 42 -3.58 5.46 -1.44
CA ALA A 42 -2.39 4.64 -1.40
C ALA A 42 -2.02 4.14 -2.80
N VAL A 43 -0.72 3.92 -3.00
CA VAL A 43 -0.16 3.42 -4.25
C VAL A 43 0.74 2.23 -3.98
N TYR A 44 0.72 1.27 -4.88
CA TYR A 44 1.64 0.14 -4.90
C TYR A 44 2.96 0.52 -5.58
N ARG A 45 4.07 0.16 -4.94
CA ARG A 45 5.44 0.35 -5.43
C ARG A 45 6.18 -0.98 -5.45
N ALA A 46 6.75 -1.33 -6.60
CA ALA A 46 7.68 -2.43 -6.76
C ALA A 46 8.69 -2.10 -7.87
N GLY A 47 9.90 -2.62 -7.74
CA GLY A 47 10.96 -2.46 -8.74
C GLY A 47 11.92 -3.64 -8.73
N ALA A 48 12.79 -3.72 -9.74
CA ALA A 48 13.69 -4.88 -9.94
C ALA A 48 14.54 -5.25 -8.70
N GLN A 49 14.92 -4.25 -7.89
CA GLN A 49 15.67 -4.44 -6.65
C GLN A 49 14.92 -3.95 -5.40
N ARG A 50 13.64 -3.58 -5.53
CA ARG A 50 12.84 -3.02 -4.41
C ARG A 50 11.72 -3.96 -4.05
N ARG A 51 11.67 -4.32 -2.76
CA ARG A 51 10.58 -5.13 -2.20
C ARG A 51 9.22 -4.46 -2.47
N PRO A 52 8.20 -5.24 -2.84
CA PRO A 52 6.83 -4.76 -2.95
C PRO A 52 6.39 -4.02 -1.68
N SER A 53 5.82 -2.84 -1.85
CA SER A 53 5.31 -2.04 -0.72
C SER A 53 4.12 -1.19 -1.15
N PHE A 54 3.24 -0.88 -0.20
CA PHE A 54 2.29 0.21 -0.36
C PHE A 54 2.87 1.49 0.22
N ALA A 55 2.50 2.62 -0.35
CA ALA A 55 2.82 3.94 0.14
C ALA A 55 1.54 4.78 0.10
N ALA A 56 1.17 5.42 1.21
CA ALA A 56 -0.03 6.24 1.29
C ALA A 56 0.30 7.66 1.76
N GLN A 57 -0.46 8.63 1.24
CA GLN A 57 -0.38 10.01 1.72
C GLN A 57 -1.34 10.18 2.91
N HIS A 58 -0.91 9.74 4.08
CA HIS A 58 -1.74 9.76 5.28
C HIS A 58 -2.15 11.17 5.75
N THR A 59 -3.31 11.29 6.39
CA THR A 59 -3.74 12.48 7.15
C THR A 59 -3.03 12.57 8.52
N ALA A 60 -2.99 13.75 9.15
CA ALA A 60 -2.30 13.96 10.42
C ALA A 60 -2.77 13.00 11.52
N ASP A 61 -4.07 12.70 11.56
CA ASP A 61 -4.72 11.85 12.54
C ASP A 61 -4.66 10.35 12.22
N CYS A 62 -3.91 9.94 11.20
CA CYS A 62 -3.80 8.53 10.88
C CYS A 62 -2.94 7.82 11.93
N ALA A 63 -3.52 6.80 12.59
CA ALA A 63 -2.82 5.94 13.55
C ALA A 63 -1.52 5.32 13.00
N LEU A 64 -1.42 5.13 11.67
CA LEU A 64 -0.22 4.62 11.00
C LEU A 64 0.87 5.68 10.76
N LYS A 65 0.53 6.98 10.85
CA LYS A 65 1.42 8.13 10.65
C LYS A 65 2.09 8.62 11.93
N ALA A 66 1.62 8.16 13.10
CA ALA A 66 2.28 8.39 14.40
C ALA A 66 3.72 7.81 14.45
N VAL A 67 4.10 6.99 13.45
CA VAL A 67 5.47 6.53 13.22
C VAL A 67 6.14 7.43 12.17
N ALA A 68 6.90 8.43 12.64
CA ALA A 68 7.39 9.57 11.87
C ALA A 68 8.22 9.25 10.61
N GLY A 69 7.99 10.08 9.58
CA GLY A 69 8.90 10.34 8.44
C GLY A 69 8.69 9.43 7.23
N TRP A 70 8.01 9.95 6.19
CA TRP A 70 7.89 9.37 4.83
C TRP A 70 8.03 7.84 4.78
N SER A 71 7.12 7.17 5.48
CA SER A 71 7.21 5.74 5.65
C SER A 71 6.63 5.05 4.42
N ALA A 72 7.50 4.41 3.63
CA ALA A 72 7.07 3.21 2.90
C ALA A 72 6.74 2.17 3.98
N PHE A 73 5.57 2.31 4.64
CA PHE A 73 5.17 1.73 5.94
C PHE A 73 6.36 1.09 6.68
N LYS A 74 7.08 1.91 7.45
CA LYS A 74 8.41 1.64 7.99
C LYS A 74 8.37 0.30 8.74
N PHE A 75 9.07 -0.67 8.17
CA PHE A 75 9.76 -1.79 8.83
C PHE A 75 9.01 -2.47 9.99
N LEU A 76 8.57 -3.71 9.76
CA LEU A 76 8.44 -4.67 10.85
C LEU A 76 9.85 -4.93 11.41
N GLN A 77 10.15 -4.26 12.52
CA GLN A 77 11.26 -4.47 13.48
C GLN A 77 12.69 -4.33 12.94
#